data_AF-A0A7W7NZ46-F1
#
_entry.id   AF-A0A7W7NZ46-F1
#
_cell.length_a   1.000
_cell.length_b   1.000
_cell.length_c   1.000
_cell.angle_alpha   90.00
_cell.angle_beta   90.00
_cell.angle_gamma   90.00
#
_symmetry.space_group_name_H-M   'P 1'
#
loop_
_entity.id
_entity.type
_entity.pdbx_description
1 polymer ?
#
loop_
_entity_poly.entity_id
_entity_poly.type
_entity_poly.pdbx_seq_one_letter_code
_entity_poly.pdbx_strand_id
1 'polypeptide(L)' 'MKRVIAVRGYDANLIRAALRKQGTIPVIPRRRNCKRAIQYDERRYKDRWRMEAIFCRL' A
#
# COMPACT_ATOMS: atom_id res chain seq x y z
N MET A 1 -13.62 6.02 7.85
CA MET A 1 -12.24 5.48 7.94
C MET A 1 -11.48 5.78 6.66
N LYS A 2 -10.39 6.55 6.74
CA LYS A 2 -9.54 6.89 5.58
C LYS A 2 -8.58 5.73 5.29
N ARG A 3 -8.31 5.49 4.00
CA ARG A 3 -7.43 4.41 3.52
C ARG A 3 -6.52 4.95 2.43
N VAL A 4 -5.30 4.46 2.38
CA VAL A 4 -4.31 4.87 1.38
C VAL A 4 -3.77 3.63 0.69
N ILE A 5 -3.90 3.60 -0.63
CA ILE A 5 -3.27 2.59 -1.50
C ILE A 5 -1.94 3.17 -1.94
N ALA A 6 -0.86 2.43 -1.72
CA ALA A 6 0.45 2.83 -2.22
C ALA A 6 1.21 1.63 -2.77
N VAL A 7 2.17 1.91 -3.65
CA VAL A 7 3.02 0.90 -4.28
C VAL A 7 4.02 0.31 -3.30
N ARG A 8 4.62 -0.81 -3.70
CA ARG A 8 5.78 -1.38 -2.99
C ARG A 8 6.94 -0.39 -3.09
N GLY A 9 7.40 0.12 -1.94
CA GLY A 9 8.58 0.99 -1.86
C GLY A 9 9.56 0.54 -0.78
N TYR A 10 10.77 1.10 -0.79
CA TYR A 10 11.73 0.88 0.29
C TYR A 10 11.16 1.40 1.63
N ASP A 11 10.56 2.58 1.63
CA ASP A 11 10.02 3.21 2.84
C ASP A 11 8.63 2.71 3.28
N ALA A 12 8.14 1.62 2.70
CA ALA A 12 6.79 1.10 2.97
C ALA A 12 6.53 0.81 4.47
N ASN A 13 7.55 0.47 5.25
CA ASN A 13 7.38 0.25 6.70
C ASN A 13 7.16 1.56 7.46
N LEU A 14 7.96 2.59 7.16
CA LEU A 14 7.83 3.93 7.75
C LEU A 14 6.48 4.54 7.39
N ILE A 15 6.08 4.44 6.13
CA ILE A 15 4.79 4.94 5.64
C ILE A 15 3.63 4.23 6.34
N ARG A 16 3.67 2.90 6.50
CA ARG A 16 2.63 2.17 7.26
C ARG A 16 2.54 2.64 8.71
N ALA A 17 3.65 2.90 9.37
CA ALA A 17 3.68 3.37 10.75
C ALA A 17 3.09 4.79 10.87
N ALA A 18 3.49 5.70 9.99
CA ALA A 18 2.97 7.06 9.94
C ALA A 18 1.45 7.10 9.66
N LEU A 19 0.98 6.31 8.68
CA LEU A 19 -0.45 6.23 8.34
C LEU A 19 -1.27 5.68 9.51
N ARG A 20 -0.77 4.65 10.20
CA ARG A 20 -1.44 4.11 11.40
C ARG A 20 -1.49 5.13 12.53
N LYS A 21 -0.42 5.91 12.75
CA LYS A 21 -0.39 7.01 13.72
C LYS A 21 -1.44 8.08 13.41
N GLN A 22 -1.73 8.31 12.13
CA GLN A 22 -2.78 9.23 11.67
C GLN A 22 -4.18 8.59 11.63
N GLY A 23 -4.36 7.36 12.12
CA GLY A 23 -5.66 6.66 12.09
C GLY A 23 -6.10 6.24 10.68
N THR A 24 -5.17 6.17 9.73
CA THR A 24 -5.43 5.78 8.33
C THR A 24 -4.97 4.35 8.10
N ILE A 25 -5.77 3.55 7.37
CA ILE A 25 -5.44 2.15 7.10
C ILE A 25 -4.57 2.07 5.83
N PRO A 26 -3.32 1.60 5.93
CA PRO A 26 -2.47 1.44 4.76
C PRO A 26 -2.80 0.15 4.00
N VAL A 27 -3.07 0.27 2.69
CA VAL A 27 -3.23 -0.84 1.75
C VAL A 27 -1.93 -0.94 0.92
N ILE A 28 -0.86 -1.36 1.59
CA ILE A 28 0.49 -1.41 1.02
C ILE A 28 1.04 -2.83 1.19
N PRO A 29 1.21 -3.61 0.12
CA PRO A 29 1.68 -4.99 0.21
C PRO A 29 3.10 -5.08 0.75
N ARG A 30 3.48 -6.28 1.19
CA ARG A 30 4.87 -6.57 1.60
C ARG A 30 5.83 -6.53 0.42
N ARG A 31 7.12 -6.31 0.70
CA ARG A 31 8.19 -6.61 -0.26
C ARG A 31 8.29 -8.13 -0.47
N ARG A 32 8.70 -8.56 -1.68
CA ARG A 32 8.80 -9.98 -2.07
C ARG A 32 9.68 -10.78 -1.08
N ASN A 33 10.80 -10.18 -0.65
CA ASN A 33 11.77 -10.82 0.26
C ASN A 33 11.47 -10.57 1.76
N CYS A 34 10.30 -10.02 2.11
CA CYS A 34 9.98 -9.77 3.51
C CYS A 34 9.62 -11.07 4.23
N LYS A 35 10.43 -11.46 5.22
CA LYS A 35 10.21 -12.66 6.05
C LYS A 35 8.94 -12.59 6.91
N ARG A 36 8.47 -11.37 7.21
CA ARG A 36 7.26 -11.16 8.03
C ARG A 36 6.02 -11.00 7.15
N ALA A 37 4.98 -11.77 7.46
CA ALA A 37 3.66 -11.57 6.89
C ALA A 37 3.11 -10.21 7.36
N ILE A 38 2.64 -9.40 6.42
CA ILE A 38 1.95 -8.13 6.71
C ILE A 38 0.57 -8.27 6.10
N GLN A 39 -0.48 -8.16 6.92
CA GLN A 39 -1.85 -8.14 6.45
C GLN A 39 -2.12 -6.82 5.72
N TYR A 40 -2.72 -6.92 4.54
CA TYR A 40 -3.22 -5.81 3.75
C TYR A 40 -4.45 -6.29 2.97
N ASP A 41 -5.27 -5.35 2.52
CA ASP A 41 -6.47 -5.65 1.76
C ASP A 41 -6.11 -5.89 0.29
N GLU A 42 -5.88 -7.15 -0.09
CA GLU A 42 -5.51 -7.54 -1.46
C GLU A 42 -6.56 -7.15 -2.50
N ARG A 43 -7.84 -7.28 -2.14
CA ARG A 43 -8.94 -6.94 -3.03
C ARG A 43 -8.91 -5.46 -3.40
N ARG A 44 -8.65 -4.57 -2.43
CA ARG A 44 -8.44 -3.14 -2.72
C ARG A 44 -7.13 -2.86 -3.41
N TYR A 45 -6.06 -3.59 -3.10
CA TYR A 45 -4.78 -3.41 -3.76
C TYR A 45 -4.84 -3.68 -5.27
N LYS A 46 -5.76 -4.55 -5.74
CA LYS A 46 -5.99 -4.75 -7.18
C LYS A 46 -6.37 -3.46 -7.90
N ASP A 47 -7.11 -2.56 -7.26
CA ASP A 47 -7.53 -1.27 -7.84
C ASP A 47 -6.36 -0.31 -8.10
N ARG A 48 -5.14 -0.63 -7.64
CA ARG A 48 -3.92 0.12 -8.00
C ARG A 48 -3.71 0.23 -9.51
N TRP A 49 -4.24 -0.71 -10.30
CA TRP A 49 -4.13 -0.67 -11.75
C TRP A 49 -4.71 0.63 -12.31
N ARG A 50 -5.77 1.16 -11.68
CA ARG A 50 -6.40 2.41 -12.07
C ARG A 50 -5.48 3.61 -11.82
N MET A 51 -4.72 3.59 -10.73
CA MET A 51 -3.67 4.59 -10.48
C MET A 51 -2.58 4.48 -11.55
N GLU A 52 -2.10 3.28 -11.86
CA GLU A 52 -1.08 3.07 -12.91
C GLU A 52 -1.60 3.51 -14.28
N ALA A 53 -2.87 3.25 -14.63
CA ALA A 53 -3.47 3.71 -15.88
C ALA A 53 -3.49 5.25 -15.97
N ILE A 54 -3.81 5.93 -14.86
CA ILE A 54 -3.81 7.40 -14.78
C ILE A 54 -2.38 7.97 -14.89
N PHE A 55 -1.41 7.38 -14.20
CA PHE A 55 -0.03 7.91 -14.14
C PHE A 55 0.85 7.50 -15.33
N CYS A 56 0.77 6.24 -15.77
CA CYS A 56 1.55 5.71 -16.89
C CYS A 56 0.86 5.88 -18.25
N ARG A 57 -0.33 6.48 -18.31
CA ARG A 57 -1.08 6.75 -19.56
C ARG A 57 -1.18 5.49 -20.43
N LEU A 58 -1.58 4.39 -19.77
CA LEU A 58 -1.67 3.04 -20.33
C LEU A 58 -2.99 2.81 -21.04
#